data_AF-A0AAV8ZQC3-F1
#
_entry.id   AF-A0AAV8ZQC3-F1
#
_cell.length_a   1.000
_cell.length_b   1.000
_cell.length_c   1.000
_cell.angle_alpha   90.00
_cell.angle_beta   90.00
_cell.angle_gamma   90.00
#
_symmetry.space_group_name_H-M   'P 1'
#
loop_
_entity.id
_entity.type
_entity.pdbx_description
1 polymer ?
#
loop_
_entity_poly.entity_id
_entity_poly.type
_entity_poly.pdbx_seq_one_letter_code
_entity_poly.pdbx_strand_id
1 'polypeptide(L)'
;MSDSSEESINDTPPDIHLAANETYETLLPQQSKNKYEFCYKKFMNWTLANGIENTSENVLTDYVKKLSCEIKPSTLCTTYSMLKTMINIKNNIDTSTYPKLRTFLKLQWANYNMKKI
;
A
#
# COMPACT_ATOMS: atom_id res chain seq x y z
N MET A 1 4.60 5.98 -38.82
CA MET A 1 3.58 6.99 -38.47
C MET A 1 3.29 6.80 -37.00
N SER A 2 3.84 7.68 -36.16
CA SER A 2 3.75 7.61 -34.70
C SER A 2 2.58 8.48 -34.25
N ASP A 3 1.75 7.96 -33.36
CA ASP A 3 0.65 8.66 -32.67
C ASP A 3 0.83 8.29 -31.18
N SER A 4 1.53 9.10 -30.37
CA SER A 4 1.09 10.33 -29.71
C SER A 4 -0.05 10.10 -28.71
N SER A 5 0.34 9.86 -27.45
CA SER A 5 -0.49 10.18 -26.29
C SER A 5 0.45 10.42 -25.10
N GLU A 6 0.96 11.64 -25.06
CA GLU A 6 1.46 12.31 -23.86
C GLU A 6 0.29 12.46 -22.87
N GLU A 7 0.36 11.81 -21.72
CA GLU A 7 -0.37 12.26 -20.54
C GLU A 7 0.64 12.89 -19.57
N SER A 8 0.56 14.22 -19.52
CA SER A 8 1.30 15.12 -18.62
C SER A 8 1.07 14.74 -17.17
N ILE A 9 2.15 14.38 -16.46
CA ILE A 9 2.19 14.29 -15.00
C ILE A 9 3.31 15.22 -14.51
N ASN A 10 3.23 16.54 -14.74
CA ASN A 10 4.24 17.49 -14.22
C ASN A 10 3.72 18.93 -14.05
N ASP A 11 2.57 19.13 -13.42
CA ASP A 11 2.03 20.48 -13.10
C ASP A 11 2.37 20.98 -11.69
N THR A 12 3.32 20.34 -10.98
CA THR A 12 3.77 20.81 -9.66
C THR A 12 5.23 21.29 -9.73
N PRO A 13 5.52 22.57 -9.41
CA PRO A 13 6.88 23.07 -9.32
C PRO A 13 7.76 22.20 -8.40
N PRO A 14 9.04 21.98 -8.73
CA PRO A 14 9.94 21.08 -7.99
C PRO A 14 10.01 21.38 -6.48
N ASP A 15 9.95 22.66 -6.12
CA ASP A 15 10.03 23.12 -4.73
C ASP A 15 8.80 22.71 -3.91
N ILE A 16 7.62 22.69 -4.53
CA ILE A 16 6.37 22.26 -3.90
C ILE A 16 6.34 20.74 -3.76
N HIS A 17 6.86 20.01 -4.76
CA HIS A 17 7.00 18.56 -4.68
C HIS A 17 7.98 18.13 -3.57
N LEU A 18 9.08 18.87 -3.39
CA LEU A 18 10.04 18.63 -2.32
C LEU A 18 9.42 18.88 -0.94
N ALA A 19 8.75 20.03 -0.75
CA ALA A 19 8.09 20.37 0.52
C ALA A 19 6.96 19.37 0.87
N ALA A 20 6.21 18.89 -0.12
CA ALA A 20 5.22 17.83 0.08
C ALA A 20 5.88 16.52 0.53
N ASN A 21 6.97 16.11 -0.12
CA ASN A 21 7.74 14.92 0.26
C ASN A 21 8.34 15.01 1.66
N GLU A 22 8.91 16.15 2.04
CA GLU A 22 9.40 16.42 3.40
C GLU A 22 8.27 16.33 4.43
N THR A 23 7.09 16.86 4.09
CA THR A 23 5.90 16.73 4.95
C THR A 23 5.49 15.27 5.11
N TYR A 24 5.48 14.47 4.03
CA TYR A 24 5.20 13.03 4.10
C TYR A 24 6.26 12.26 4.92
N GLU A 25 7.53 12.69 4.88
CA GLU A 25 8.59 12.13 5.71
C GLU A 25 8.34 12.36 7.21
N THR A 26 7.82 13.53 7.58
CA THR A 26 7.44 13.84 8.99
C THR A 26 6.16 13.13 9.45
N LEU A 27 5.32 12.68 8.51
CA LEU A 27 4.07 11.98 8.79
C LEU A 27 4.29 10.54 9.29
N LEU A 28 5.43 9.94 8.92
CA LEU A 28 5.83 8.63 9.41
C LEU A 28 6.49 8.78 10.78
N PRO A 29 6.19 7.93 11.77
CA PRO A 29 6.97 7.89 13.00
C PRO A 29 8.44 7.64 12.63
N GLN A 30 9.31 8.61 12.90
CA GLN A 30 10.69 8.62 12.40
C GLN A 30 11.47 7.37 12.84
N GLN A 31 11.14 6.81 14.01
CA GLN A 31 11.69 5.54 14.52
C GLN A 31 11.24 4.28 13.74
N SER A 32 10.17 4.37 12.96
CA SER A 32 9.58 3.22 12.23
C SER A 32 9.67 3.33 10.71
N LYS A 33 10.24 4.40 10.15
CA LYS A 33 10.38 4.62 8.69
C LYS A 33 10.92 3.38 7.97
N ASN A 34 11.97 2.76 8.52
CA ASN A 34 12.58 1.55 7.96
C ASN A 34 11.60 0.37 7.85
N LYS A 35 10.65 0.22 8.79
CA LYS A 35 9.66 -0.86 8.75
C LYS A 35 8.62 -0.63 7.66
N TYR A 36 8.20 0.62 7.49
CA TYR A 36 7.26 1.02 6.44
C TYR A 36 7.89 0.84 5.05
N GLU A 37 9.12 1.32 4.86
CA GLU A 37 9.87 1.14 3.61
C GLU A 37 10.15 -0.34 3.31
N PHE A 38 10.53 -1.13 4.32
CA PHE A 38 10.71 -2.56 4.15
C PHE A 38 9.42 -3.26 3.73
N CYS A 39 8.29 -2.90 4.35
CA CYS A 39 6.98 -3.43 4.00
C CYS A 39 6.60 -3.10 2.55
N TYR A 40 6.79 -1.84 2.14
CA TYR A 40 6.53 -1.40 0.77
C TYR A 40 7.45 -2.10 -0.23
N LYS A 41 8.75 -2.20 0.06
CA LYS A 41 9.71 -2.92 -0.79
C LYS A 41 9.33 -4.38 -0.96
N LYS A 42 8.85 -5.06 0.09
CA LYS A 42 8.37 -6.45 -0.01
C LYS A 42 7.16 -6.57 -0.96
N PHE A 43 6.26 -5.60 -0.95
CA PHE A 43 5.15 -5.53 -1.89
C PHE A 43 5.62 -5.27 -3.32
N MET A 44 6.47 -4.26 -3.55
CA MET A 44 6.99 -3.94 -4.89
C MET A 44 7.81 -5.09 -5.50
N ASN A 45 8.61 -5.79 -4.70
CA ASN A 45 9.32 -6.98 -5.18
C ASN A 45 8.35 -8.09 -5.59
N TRP A 46 7.24 -8.24 -4.87
CA TRP A 46 6.20 -9.20 -5.23
C TRP A 46 5.46 -8.78 -6.50
N THR A 47 5.12 -7.50 -6.69
CA THR A 47 4.47 -7.05 -7.93
C THR A 47 5.37 -7.26 -9.14
N LEU A 48 6.66 -6.91 -9.04
CA LEU A 48 7.66 -7.16 -10.07
C LEU A 48 7.78 -8.64 -10.41
N ALA A 49 7.85 -9.52 -9.40
CA ALA A 49 7.96 -10.96 -9.60
C ALA A 49 6.71 -11.57 -10.27
N ASN A 50 5.55 -10.89 -10.22
CA ASN A 50 4.30 -11.34 -10.85
C ASN A 50 3.96 -10.57 -12.13
N GLY A 51 4.84 -9.70 -12.63
CA GLY A 51 4.59 -8.89 -13.82
C GLY A 51 3.44 -7.88 -13.65
N ILE A 52 3.21 -7.41 -12.43
CA ILE A 52 2.13 -6.46 -12.10
C ILE A 52 2.68 -5.04 -12.21
N GLU A 53 2.21 -4.30 -13.20
CA GLU A 53 2.62 -2.92 -13.46
C GLU A 53 1.84 -1.91 -12.62
N ASN A 54 0.53 -2.15 -12.42
CA ASN A 54 -0.38 -1.21 -11.77
C ASN A 54 -0.95 -1.74 -10.46
N THR A 55 -0.96 -0.90 -9.42
CA THR A 55 -1.60 -1.22 -8.15
C THR A 55 -3.10 -0.96 -8.23
N SER A 56 -3.91 -2.00 -7.99
CA SER A 56 -5.38 -1.93 -7.99
C SER A 56 -5.97 -2.65 -6.77
N GLU A 57 -7.28 -2.51 -6.54
CA GLU A 57 -7.99 -3.24 -5.48
C GLU A 57 -7.75 -4.76 -5.55
N ASN A 58 -7.77 -5.33 -6.77
CA ASN A 58 -7.58 -6.76 -6.97
C ASN A 58 -6.16 -7.22 -6.60
N VAL A 59 -5.15 -6.43 -7.01
CA VAL A 59 -3.74 -6.70 -6.70
C VAL A 59 -3.51 -6.67 -5.18
N LEU A 60 -4.05 -5.68 -4.49
CA LEU A 60 -3.93 -5.59 -3.03
C LEU A 60 -4.71 -6.69 -2.33
N THR A 61 -5.89 -7.04 -2.82
CA THR A 61 -6.69 -8.13 -2.25
C THR A 61 -5.95 -9.46 -2.35
N ASP A 62 -5.34 -9.77 -3.50
CA ASP A 62 -4.56 -10.99 -3.68
C ASP A 62 -3.30 -11.00 -2.80
N TYR A 63 -2.58 -9.88 -2.72
CA TYR A 63 -1.41 -9.77 -1.85
C TYR A 63 -1.77 -9.96 -0.37
N VAL A 64 -2.84 -9.32 0.11
CA VAL A 64 -3.30 -9.46 1.50
C VAL A 64 -3.79 -10.89 1.76
N LYS A 65 -4.45 -11.54 0.78
CA LYS A 65 -4.83 -12.95 0.88
C LYS A 65 -3.60 -13.84 1.03
N LYS A 66 -2.57 -13.65 0.20
CA LYS A 66 -1.29 -14.37 0.33
C LYS A 66 -0.69 -14.19 1.73
N LEU A 67 -0.58 -12.95 2.21
CA LEU A 67 -0.06 -12.67 3.55
C LEU A 67 -0.92 -13.33 4.66
N SER A 68 -2.24 -13.37 4.50
CA SER A 68 -3.11 -13.99 5.51
C SER A 68 -2.86 -15.48 5.72
N CYS A 69 -2.27 -16.16 4.73
CA CYS A 69 -1.84 -17.55 4.82
C CYS A 69 -0.46 -17.70 5.49
N GLU A 70 0.40 -16.67 5.40
CA GLU A 70 1.79 -16.71 5.89
C GLU A 70 1.93 -16.23 7.34
N ILE A 71 1.12 -15.26 7.76
CA ILE A 71 1.29 -14.56 9.04
C ILE A 71 0.00 -14.49 9.86
N LYS A 72 0.16 -14.32 11.18
CA LYS A 72 -0.96 -14.19 12.11
C LYS A 72 -1.80 -12.94 11.78
N PRO A 73 -3.13 -12.97 12.00
CA PRO A 73 -4.00 -11.86 11.67
C PRO A 73 -3.60 -10.52 12.31
N SER A 74 -3.16 -10.50 13.56
CA SER A 74 -2.69 -9.26 14.21
C SER A 74 -1.50 -8.63 13.49
N THR A 75 -0.54 -9.45 13.06
CA THR A 75 0.61 -9.01 12.25
C THR A 75 0.13 -8.53 10.88
N LEU A 76 -0.80 -9.24 10.24
CA LEU A 76 -1.40 -8.85 8.96
C LEU A 76 -2.02 -7.45 9.03
N CYS A 77 -2.75 -7.12 10.09
CA CYS A 77 -3.35 -5.79 10.29
C CYS A 77 -2.29 -4.69 10.29
N THR A 78 -1.23 -4.90 11.06
CA THR A 78 -0.13 -3.95 11.18
C THR A 78 0.62 -3.81 9.87
N THR A 79 0.95 -4.93 9.21
CA THR A 79 1.60 -4.96 7.89
C THR A 79 0.75 -4.24 6.84
N TYR A 80 -0.55 -4.52 6.78
CA TYR A 80 -1.45 -3.85 5.85
C TYR A 80 -1.57 -2.34 6.15
N SER A 81 -1.64 -1.94 7.41
CA SER A 81 -1.71 -0.53 7.79
C SER A 81 -0.45 0.23 7.35
N MET A 82 0.73 -0.37 7.54
CA MET A 82 1.99 0.20 7.04
C MET A 82 1.99 0.30 5.50
N LEU A 83 1.59 -0.78 4.82
CA LEU A 83 1.53 -0.82 3.37
C LEU A 83 0.55 0.22 2.82
N LYS A 84 -0.64 0.35 3.42
CA LYS A 84 -1.66 1.35 3.06
C LYS A 84 -1.09 2.76 3.11
N THR A 85 -0.40 3.11 4.19
CA THR A 85 0.24 4.43 4.32
C THR A 85 1.26 4.65 3.22
N MET A 86 2.09 3.65 2.92
CA MET A 86 3.13 3.78 1.89
C MET A 86 2.57 3.87 0.48
N ILE A 87 1.52 3.12 0.15
CA ILE A 87 0.82 3.21 -1.13
C ILE A 87 0.18 4.59 -1.30
N ASN A 88 -0.42 5.13 -0.24
CA ASN A 88 -0.98 6.47 -0.28
C ASN A 88 0.12 7.52 -0.54
N ILE A 89 1.26 7.41 0.16
CA ILE A 89 2.36 8.37 0.02
C ILE A 89 3.07 8.25 -1.34
N LYS A 90 3.42 7.03 -1.78
CA LYS A 90 4.30 6.82 -2.94
C LYS A 90 3.57 6.64 -4.26
N ASN A 91 2.31 6.17 -4.23
CA ASN A 91 1.52 5.91 -5.44
C ASN A 91 0.31 6.85 -5.54
N ASN A 92 0.04 7.67 -4.52
CA ASN A 92 -1.13 8.53 -4.45
C ASN A 92 -2.47 7.77 -4.64
N ILE A 93 -2.54 6.55 -4.11
CA ILE A 93 -3.72 5.68 -4.21
C ILE A 93 -4.45 5.66 -2.87
N ASP A 94 -5.68 6.18 -2.87
CA ASP A 94 -6.57 6.04 -1.72
C ASP A 94 -7.25 4.67 -1.69
N THR A 95 -6.66 3.75 -0.93
CA THR A 95 -7.22 2.42 -0.67
C THR A 95 -8.49 2.42 0.18
N SER A 96 -8.93 3.57 0.73
CA SER A 96 -10.21 3.67 1.43
C SER A 96 -11.40 3.43 0.49
N THR A 97 -11.21 3.69 -0.80
CA THR A 97 -12.19 3.48 -1.87
C THR A 97 -12.36 2.02 -2.30
N TYR A 98 -11.68 1.07 -1.65
CA TYR A 98 -11.66 -0.36 -2.00
C TYR A 98 -12.59 -1.19 -1.09
N PRO A 99 -13.89 -1.35 -1.43
CA PRO A 99 -14.87 -2.02 -0.58
C PRO A 99 -14.64 -3.53 -0.42
N LYS A 100 -14.14 -4.22 -1.46
CA LYS A 100 -13.86 -5.67 -1.42
C LYS A 100 -12.68 -5.92 -0.49
N LEU A 101 -11.62 -5.12 -0.63
CA LEU A 101 -10.44 -5.19 0.23
C LEU A 101 -10.81 -4.92 1.70
N ARG A 102 -11.61 -3.89 1.95
CA ARG A 102 -12.11 -3.57 3.30
C ARG A 102 -12.94 -4.71 3.89
N THR A 103 -13.81 -5.32 3.09
CA THR A 103 -14.64 -6.44 3.53
C THR A 103 -13.77 -7.66 3.88
N PHE A 104 -12.78 -7.97 3.04
CA PHE A 104 -11.83 -9.05 3.29
C PHE A 104 -11.06 -8.83 4.61
N LEU A 105 -10.52 -7.63 4.83
CA LEU A 105 -9.81 -7.29 6.06
C LEU A 105 -10.70 -7.41 7.30
N LYS A 106 -11.95 -6.92 7.24
CA LYS A 106 -12.91 -7.07 8.34
C LYS A 106 -13.16 -8.54 8.70
N LEU A 107 -13.29 -9.42 7.71
CA LEU A 107 -13.46 -10.86 7.95
C LEU A 107 -12.22 -11.46 8.63
N GLN A 108 -11.02 -11.10 8.19
CA GLN A 108 -9.78 -11.55 8.81
C GLN A 108 -9.66 -11.08 10.27
N TRP A 109 -10.09 -9.85 10.56
CA TRP A 109 -10.10 -9.29 11.92
C TRP A 109 -11.17 -9.93 12.81
N ALA A 110 -12.37 -10.16 12.29
CA ALA A 110 -13.44 -10.83 13.02
C ALA A 110 -13.06 -12.27 13.40
N ASN A 111 -12.45 -13.01 12.46
CA ASN A 111 -11.94 -14.36 12.69
C ASN A 111 -10.81 -14.42 13.72
N TYR A 112 -10.00 -13.35 13.83
CA TYR A 112 -9.00 -13.21 14.90
C TYR A 112 -9.65 -13.04 16.27
N ASN A 113 -10.66 -12.19 16.38
CA ASN A 113 -11.35 -11.93 17.65
C ASN A 113 -12.16 -13.13 18.15
N MET A 114 -12.73 -13.94 17.26
CA MET A 114 -13.46 -15.16 17.64
C MET A 114 -12.56 -16.30 18.17
N LYS A 115 -11.30 -16.37 17.75
CA LYS A 115 -10.34 -17.40 18.24
C LYS A 115 -9.78 -17.11 19.64
N LYS A 116 -10.21 -16.02 20.28
CA LYS A 116 -9.75 -15.59 21.61
C LYS A 116 -10.74 -15.95 22.73
N ILE A 117 -11.71 -16.83 22.45
CA ILE A 117 -12.68 -17.37 23.42
C ILE A 117 -12.20 -18.74 23.89
#